data_AF-A0A3N6G3Z0-F1
#
_entry.id   AF-A0A3N6G3Z0-F1
#
_cell.length_a   1.000
_cell.length_b   1.000
_cell.length_c   1.000
_cell.angle_alpha   90.00
_cell.angle_beta   90.00
_cell.angle_gamma   90.00
#
_symmetry.space_group_name_H-M   'P 1'
#
loop_
_entity.id
_entity.type
_entity.pdbx_description
1 polymer ?
#
loop_
_entity_poly.entity_id
_entity_poly.type
_entity_poly.pdbx_seq_one_letter_code
_entity_poly.pdbx_strand_id
1 'polypeptide(L)' 'MTEVAGPLVSFRWTCVFGADGQVLTSDSTLRFRERQETEADLTAQGFVVREVRDAPDRPGREFVLIARRPEPAPRR' A
#
# COMPACT_ATOMS: atom_id res chain seq x y z
N MET A 1 13.21 -13.51 0.83
CA MET A 1 12.63 -13.12 2.14
C MET A 1 13.65 -13.44 3.22
N THR A 2 13.84 -12.56 4.19
CA THR A 2 14.85 -12.70 5.26
C THR A 2 14.22 -12.86 6.65
N GLU A 3 13.03 -12.30 6.89
CA GLU A 3 12.32 -12.41 8.17
C GLU A 3 10.80 -12.20 7.99
N VAL A 4 10.00 -12.80 8.86
CA VAL A 4 8.56 -12.50 9.04
C VAL A 4 8.28 -12.28 10.52
N ALA A 5 7.79 -11.09 10.86
CA ALA A 5 7.45 -10.69 12.22
C ALA A 5 6.04 -10.07 12.23
N GLY A 6 5.03 -10.93 12.39
CA GLY A 6 3.62 -10.52 12.33
C GLY A 6 3.27 -9.90 10.97
N PRO A 7 2.78 -8.64 10.91
CA PRO A 7 2.47 -7.98 9.63
C PRO A 7 3.72 -7.50 8.88
N LEU A 8 4.91 -7.60 9.49
CA LEU A 8 6.15 -7.14 8.89
C LEU A 8 6.86 -8.29 8.15
N VAL A 9 7.25 -8.03 6.91
CA VAL A 9 8.00 -8.97 6.07
C VAL A 9 9.26 -8.30 5.57
N SER A 10 10.41 -8.80 6.01
CA SER A 10 11.72 -8.33 5.59
C SER A 10 12.25 -9.17 4.43
N PHE A 11 12.87 -8.52 3.46
CA PHE A 11 13.50 -9.19 2.33
C PHE A 11 14.69 -8.39 1.81
N ARG A 12 15.62 -9.12 1.18
CA ARG A 12 16.68 -8.56 0.36
C ARG A 12 16.33 -8.78 -1.10
N TRP A 13 16.49 -7.74 -1.92
CA TRP A 13 16.34 -7.82 -3.37
C TRP A 13 17.51 -7.16 -4.08
N THR A 14 17.74 -7.56 -5.32
CA THR A 14 18.81 -7.03 -6.17
C THR A 14 18.20 -6.41 -7.42
N CYS A 15 18.38 -5.11 -7.59
CA CYS A 15 18.04 -4.37 -8.79
C CYS A 15 19.25 -4.33 -9.73
N VAL A 16 19.02 -4.57 -11.02
CA VAL A 16 20.03 -4.33 -12.06
C VAL A 16 19.52 -3.21 -12.96
N PHE A 17 20.27 -2.13 -13.06
CA PHE A 17 19.93 -1.01 -13.92
C PHE A 17 20.31 -1.35 -15.36
N GLY A 18 19.31 -1.41 -16.25
CA GLY A 18 19.52 -1.85 -17.62
C GLY A 18 20.42 -0.93 -18.46
N ALA A 19 20.64 0.31 -18.04
CA ALA A 19 21.43 1.29 -18.78
C ALA A 19 22.94 1.04 -18.71
N ASP A 20 23.44 0.55 -17.56
CA ASP A 20 24.87 0.42 -17.26
C ASP A 20 25.23 -0.90 -16.56
N GLY A 21 24.25 -1.75 -16.29
CA GLY A 21 24.44 -3.01 -15.56
C GLY A 21 24.78 -2.81 -14.08
N GLN A 22 24.63 -1.58 -13.54
CA GLN A 22 24.88 -1.34 -12.12
C GLN A 22 23.93 -2.22 -11.30
N VAL A 23 24.49 -2.85 -10.26
CA VAL A 23 23.77 -3.74 -9.37
C VAL A 23 23.61 -3.05 -8.01
N LEU A 24 22.37 -2.87 -7.56
CA LEU A 24 22.07 -2.40 -6.20
C LEU A 24 21.32 -3.47 -5.43
N THR A 25 21.86 -3.82 -4.27
CA THR A 25 21.19 -4.67 -3.28
C THR A 25 20.46 -3.79 -2.27
N SER A 26 19.18 -4.09 -2.04
CA SER A 26 18.35 -3.39 -1.06
C SER A 26 17.74 -4.38 -0.08
N ASP A 27 17.91 -4.09 1.20
CA ASP A 27 17.20 -4.72 2.30
C ASP A 27 15.99 -3.84 2.65
N SER A 28 14.79 -4.41 2.61
CA SER A 28 13.52 -3.69 2.79
C SER A 28 12.59 -4.48 3.71
N THR A 29 11.74 -3.76 4.43
CA THR A 29 10.65 -4.35 5.24
C THR A 29 9.32 -3.77 4.78
N LEU A 30 8.40 -4.64 4.36
CA LEU A 30 7.01 -4.26 4.09
C LEU A 30 6.16 -4.49 5.33
N ARG A 31 5.14 -3.65 5.51
CA ARG A 31 4.05 -3.88 6.47
C ARG A 31 2.77 -4.18 5.71
N PHE A 32 2.24 -5.38 5.90
CA PHE A 32 0.92 -5.77 5.41
C PHE A 32 -0.13 -5.29 6.40
N ARG A 33 -0.91 -4.28 5.98
CA ARG A 33 -2.00 -3.75 6.78
C ARG A 33 -3.30 -4.45 6.44
N GLU A 34 -4.11 -4.67 7.46
CA GLU A 34 -5.49 -5.10 7.26
C GLU A 34 -6.31 -3.99 6.60
N ARG A 35 -7.35 -4.39 5.89
CA ARG A 35 -8.28 -3.44 5.25
C ARG A 35 -8.83 -2.43 6.26
N GLN A 36 -9.28 -2.90 7.41
CA GLN A 36 -9.87 -2.07 8.46
C GLN A 36 -8.88 -1.05 9.04
N GLU A 37 -7.60 -1.42 9.17
CA GLU A 37 -6.55 -0.48 9.61
C GLU A 37 -6.42 0.67 8.61
N THR A 38 -6.39 0.34 7.32
CA THR A 38 -6.25 1.34 6.25
C THR A 38 -7.49 2.24 6.13
N GLU A 39 -8.69 1.68 6.27
CA GLU A 39 -9.94 2.46 6.28
C GLU A 39 -10.02 3.42 7.48
N ALA A 40 -9.56 2.97 8.66
CA ALA A 40 -9.50 3.80 9.86
C ALA A 40 -8.51 4.96 9.71
N ASP A 41 -7.32 4.69 9.17
CA ASP A 41 -6.31 5.74 8.90
C ASP A 41 -6.83 6.78 7.90
N LEU A 42 -7.47 6.34 6.81
CA LEU A 42 -8.08 7.24 5.83
C LEU A 42 -9.17 8.11 6.47
N THR A 43 -10.02 7.52 7.31
CA THR A 43 -11.07 8.24 8.04
C THR A 43 -10.47 9.26 9.01
N ALA A 44 -9.44 8.89 9.75
CA ALA A 44 -8.75 9.78 10.68
C ALA A 44 -8.09 10.98 9.97
N GLN A 45 -7.67 10.79 8.71
CA GLN A 45 -7.14 11.86 7.85
C GLN A 45 -8.24 12.66 7.12
N GLY A 46 -9.53 12.42 7.43
CA GLY A 46 -10.66 13.16 6.87
C GLY A 46 -11.02 12.74 5.43
N PHE A 47 -10.63 11.54 5.00
CA PHE A 47 -11.09 10.97 3.74
C PHE A 47 -12.30 10.06 3.96
N VAL A 48 -13.10 9.90 2.90
CA VAL A 48 -14.19 8.93 2.82
C VAL A 48 -13.83 7.89 1.77
N VAL A 49 -13.74 6.64 2.18
CA VAL A 49 -13.56 5.49 1.28
C VAL A 49 -14.85 5.32 0.48
N ARG A 50 -14.72 5.30 -0.85
CA ARG A 50 -15.84 5.15 -1.79
C ARG A 50 -15.97 3.73 -2.28
N GLU A 51 -14.84 3.08 -2.49
CA GLU A 51 -14.80 1.75 -3.07
C GLU A 51 -13.52 1.05 -2.65
N VAL A 52 -13.60 -0.27 -2.52
CA VAL A 52 -12.44 -1.14 -2.35
C VAL A 52 -12.50 -2.17 -3.47
N ARG A 53 -11.43 -2.23 -4.26
CA ARG A 53 -11.30 -3.15 -5.39
C ARG A 53 -10.12 -4.08 -5.16
N ASP A 54 -10.10 -5.16 -5.92
CA ASP A 54 -8.89 -5.93 -6.14
C ASP A 54 -7.95 -5.23 -7.12
N ALA A 55 -6.64 -5.40 -6.93
CA ALA A 55 -5.66 -5.03 -7.94
C ALA A 55 -5.85 -5.89 -9.21
N PRO A 56 -5.89 -5.27 -10.41
CA PRO A 56 -6.30 -5.94 -11.64
C PRO A 56 -5.37 -7.08 -12.07
N ASP A 57 -4.07 -6.99 -11.78
CA ASP A 57 -3.05 -7.98 -12.12
C ASP A 57 -2.84 -9.05 -11.03
N ARG A 58 -3.40 -8.83 -9.83
CA ARG A 58 -3.23 -9.72 -8.66
C ARG A 58 -4.50 -9.80 -7.81
N PRO A 59 -5.63 -10.25 -8.39
CA PRO A 59 -6.90 -10.30 -7.68
C PRO A 59 -6.83 -11.18 -6.42
N GLY A 60 -7.48 -10.74 -5.34
CA GLY A 60 -7.47 -11.42 -4.04
C GLY A 60 -6.15 -11.30 -3.26
N ARG A 61 -5.14 -10.61 -3.80
CA ARG A 61 -3.82 -10.45 -3.16
C ARG A 61 -3.51 -9.01 -2.72
N GLU A 62 -4.26 -8.03 -3.22
CA GLU A 62 -4.07 -6.63 -2.83
C GLU A 62 -5.37 -5.83 -2.93
N PHE A 63 -5.62 -5.02 -1.90
CA PHE A 63 -6.73 -4.07 -1.87
C PHE A 63 -6.32 -2.73 -2.47
N VAL A 64 -7.16 -2.21 -3.37
CA VAL A 64 -7.08 -0.84 -3.88
C VAL A 64 -8.24 -0.04 -3.29
N LEU A 65 -7.94 0.82 -2.31
CA LEU A 65 -8.92 1.70 -1.68
C LEU A 65 -9.01 3.01 -2.47
N ILE A 66 -10.20 3.30 -3.02
CA ILE A 66 -10.50 4.57 -3.68
C ILE A 66 -11.16 5.48 -2.64
N ALA A 67 -10.46 6.55 -2.26
CA ALA A 67 -10.94 7.50 -1.26
C ALA A 67 -10.99 8.93 -1.83
N ARG A 68 -11.93 9.72 -1.32
CA ARG A 68 -12.04 11.15 -1.67
C ARG A 68 -12.18 12.00 -0.41
N ARG A 69 -11.78 13.27 -0.49
CA ARG A 69 -12.20 14.25 0.52
C ARG A 69 -13.73 14.39 0.48
N PRO A 70 -14.39 14.56 1.63
CA PRO A 70 -15.78 14.97 1.67
C PRO A 70 -15.96 16.26 0.86
N GLU A 71 -17.06 16.37 0.12
CA GLU A 71 -17.44 17.66 -0.43
C GLU A 71 -17.74 18.62 0.73
N PRO A 72 -17.30 19.89 0.66
CA PRO A 72 -17.67 20.87 1.66
C PRO A 72 -19.19 20.99 1.68
N ALA A 73 -19.77 21.11 2.88
CA ALA A 73 -21.19 21.36 3.02
C ALA A 73 -21.57 22.59 2.18
N PRO A 74 -22.72 22.56 1.48
CA PRO A 74 -23.16 23.72 0.70
C PRO A 74 -23.23 24.93 1.62
N ARG A 75 -22.61 26.04 1.20
CA ARG A 75 -22.73 27.31 1.91
C ARG A 75 -24.19 27.73 1.90
N ARG A 76 -24.78 27.88 3.10
CA ARG A 76 -26.09 28.50 3.29
C ARG A 76 -26.02 29.99 2.99
#